data_AF-A0A956YS57-F1
#
_entry.id   AF-A0A956YS57-F1
#
_cell.length_a   1.000
_cell.length_b   1.000
_cell.length_c   1.000
_cell.angle_alpha   90.00
_cell.angle_beta   90.00
_cell.angle_gamma   90.00
#
_symmetry.space_group_name_H-M   'P 1'
#
loop_
_entity.id
_entity.type
_entity.pdbx_description
1 polymer ?
#
loop_
_entity_poly.entity_id
_entity_poly.type
_entity_poly.pdbx_seq_one_letter_code
_entity_poly.pdbx_strand_id
1 'polypeptide(L)'
;SQNEAAIEEKLFKAVQESMYSNKMRVAPRRLRQIVHEEITALRSFLAQPETAQVQARGQQLAEEGFGHRAMVNLTTTLRLAGWEWCVQQANVLETITTIEAYTSALMEGYMTGFEALLQREQQLTHEAYQRARNQ
;
A
#
# COMPACT_ATOMS: atom_id res chain seq x y z
N SER A 1 -13.56 2.64 -17.23
CA SER A 1 -13.93 3.84 -18.02
C SER A 1 -12.66 4.62 -18.39
N GLN A 2 -12.67 5.60 -19.32
CA GLN A 2 -11.45 6.38 -19.67
C GLN A 2 -10.77 7.06 -18.47
N ASN A 3 -11.54 7.42 -17.43
CA ASN A 3 -11.02 8.03 -16.20
C ASN A 3 -10.22 7.02 -15.32
N GLU A 4 -10.61 5.75 -15.37
CA GLU A 4 -10.01 4.69 -14.57
C GLU A 4 -8.62 4.29 -15.05
N ALA A 5 -8.44 4.12 -16.36
CA ALA A 5 -7.12 3.84 -16.94
C ALA A 5 -6.13 5.00 -16.70
N ALA A 6 -6.63 6.24 -16.70
CA ALA A 6 -5.82 7.42 -16.39
C ALA A 6 -5.35 7.43 -14.92
N ILE A 7 -6.23 7.05 -13.99
CA ILE A 7 -5.90 6.97 -12.56
C ILE A 7 -4.97 5.80 -12.27
N GLU A 8 -5.21 4.64 -12.88
CA GLU A 8 -4.32 3.49 -12.78
C GLU A 8 -2.91 3.83 -13.27
N GLU A 9 -2.79 4.56 -14.37
CA GLU A 9 -1.49 5.00 -14.88
C GLU A 9 -0.83 6.08 -13.99
N LYS A 10 -1.61 7.01 -13.41
CA LYS A 10 -1.10 7.98 -12.41
C LYS A 10 -0.55 7.26 -11.17
N LEU A 11 -1.30 6.29 -10.64
CA LEU A 11 -0.89 5.45 -9.51
C LEU A 11 0.37 4.65 -9.85
N PHE A 12 0.37 3.99 -11.01
CA PHE A 12 1.54 3.24 -11.46
C PHE A 12 2.79 4.12 -11.52
N LYS A 13 2.71 5.30 -12.12
CA LYS A 13 3.85 6.24 -12.20
C LYS A 13 4.31 6.69 -10.81
N ALA A 14 3.40 7.10 -9.94
CA ALA A 14 3.73 7.55 -8.59
C ALA A 14 4.44 6.48 -7.75
N VAL A 15 4.01 5.22 -7.90
CA VAL A 15 4.66 4.10 -7.21
C VAL A 15 5.94 3.68 -7.93
N GLN A 16 6.00 3.72 -9.26
CA GLN A 16 7.20 3.38 -10.03
C GLN A 16 8.37 4.32 -9.72
N GLU A 17 8.13 5.62 -9.54
CA GLU A 17 9.14 6.59 -9.14
C GLU A 17 9.81 6.21 -7.81
N SER A 18 9.07 5.56 -6.91
CA SER A 18 9.60 5.11 -5.63
C SER A 18 10.51 3.88 -5.73
N MET A 19 10.40 3.09 -6.82
CA MET A 19 11.24 1.89 -7.05
C MET A 19 12.72 2.23 -7.16
N TYR A 20 13.07 3.40 -7.69
CA TYR A 20 14.45 3.80 -7.87
C TYR A 20 15.09 4.37 -6.60
N SER A 21 14.25 4.79 -5.64
CA SER A 21 14.71 5.42 -4.39
C SER A 21 14.80 4.44 -3.22
N ASN A 22 14.28 3.22 -3.36
CA ASN A 22 14.13 2.25 -2.29
C ASN A 22 14.46 0.86 -2.84
N LYS A 23 15.13 0.01 -2.05
CA LYS A 23 15.40 -1.40 -2.43
C LYS A 23 14.11 -2.23 -2.42
N MET A 24 13.12 -1.84 -3.22
CA MET A 24 11.90 -2.63 -3.43
C MET A 24 12.29 -4.00 -3.97
N ARG A 25 11.74 -5.05 -3.35
CA ARG A 25 11.91 -6.43 -3.81
C ARG A 25 10.84 -6.84 -4.83
N VAL A 26 9.95 -5.91 -5.17
CA VAL A 26 8.80 -6.12 -6.06
C VAL A 26 9.19 -5.79 -7.51
N ALA A 27 8.93 -6.73 -8.42
CA ALA A 27 9.17 -6.52 -9.85
C ALA A 27 8.18 -5.52 -10.47
N PRO A 28 8.55 -4.76 -11.52
CA PRO A 28 7.66 -3.77 -12.16
C PRO A 28 6.31 -4.34 -12.63
N ARG A 29 6.28 -5.59 -13.10
CA ARG A 29 5.03 -6.26 -13.49
C ARG A 29 4.10 -6.49 -12.30
N ARG A 30 4.65 -6.92 -11.16
CA ARG A 30 3.89 -7.08 -9.91
C ARG A 30 3.40 -5.73 -9.41
N LEU A 31 4.18 -4.67 -9.60
CA LEU A 31 3.76 -3.31 -9.24
C LEU A 31 2.46 -2.88 -9.93
N ARG A 32 2.35 -3.12 -11.23
CA ARG A 32 1.12 -2.82 -11.99
C ARG A 32 -0.06 -3.64 -11.48
N GLN A 33 0.16 -4.91 -11.14
CA GLN A 33 -0.87 -5.76 -10.53
C GLN A 33 -1.30 -5.23 -9.16
N ILE A 34 -0.36 -4.83 -8.30
CA ILE A 34 -0.67 -4.23 -7.00
C ILE A 34 -1.54 -2.99 -7.19
N VAL A 35 -1.16 -2.08 -8.08
CA VAL A 35 -1.95 -0.87 -8.34
C VAL A 35 -3.38 -1.20 -8.77
N HIS A 36 -3.54 -2.17 -9.68
CA HIS A 36 -4.86 -2.63 -10.11
C HIS A 36 -5.68 -3.27 -8.97
N GLU A 37 -5.02 -4.10 -8.15
CA GLU A 37 -5.60 -4.72 -6.96
C GLU A 37 -6.09 -3.66 -5.96
N GLU A 38 -5.32 -2.60 -5.73
CA GLU A 38 -5.68 -1.53 -4.80
C GLU A 38 -6.84 -0.66 -5.29
N ILE A 39 -6.92 -0.36 -6.59
CA ILE A 39 -8.07 0.34 -7.16
C ILE A 39 -9.34 -0.50 -7.01
N THR A 40 -9.22 -1.82 -7.24
CA THR A 40 -10.33 -2.76 -7.10
C THR A 40 -10.77 -2.87 -5.64
N ALA A 41 -9.82 -3.01 -4.71
CA ALA A 41 -10.08 -3.10 -3.29
C ALA A 41 -10.72 -1.81 -2.73
N LEU A 42 -10.25 -0.63 -3.15
CA LEU A 42 -10.86 0.64 -2.76
C LEU A 42 -12.32 0.74 -3.24
N ARG A 43 -12.63 0.29 -4.46
CA ARG A 43 -14.02 0.27 -4.95
C ARG A 43 -14.91 -0.66 -4.14
N SER A 44 -14.43 -1.86 -3.84
CA SER A 44 -15.15 -2.80 -2.98
C SER A 44 -15.38 -2.20 -1.59
N PHE A 45 -14.37 -1.54 -1.02
CA PHE A 45 -14.47 -0.88 0.29
C PHE A 45 -15.46 0.29 0.29
N LEU A 46 -15.52 1.08 -0.79
CA LEU A 46 -16.52 2.15 -0.94
C LEU A 46 -17.95 1.62 -0.95
N ALA A 47 -18.18 0.40 -1.46
CA ALA A 47 -19.49 -0.25 -1.45
C ALA A 47 -19.80 -0.93 -0.10
N GLN A 48 -18.78 -1.55 0.51
CA GLN A 48 -18.90 -2.28 1.77
C GLN A 48 -17.61 -2.09 2.58
N PRO A 49 -17.57 -1.13 3.53
CA PRO A 49 -16.38 -0.87 4.31
C PRO A 49 -16.04 -2.04 5.24
N GLU A 50 -14.88 -2.67 5.00
CA GLU A 50 -14.36 -3.76 5.82
C GLU A 50 -12.88 -3.54 6.19
N THR A 51 -12.66 -2.80 7.27
CA THR A 51 -11.33 -2.33 7.70
C THR A 51 -10.32 -3.46 7.91
N ALA A 52 -10.75 -4.60 8.45
CA ALA A 52 -9.87 -5.74 8.74
C ALA A 52 -9.24 -6.32 7.47
N GLN A 53 -9.98 -6.39 6.36
CA GLN A 53 -9.44 -6.86 5.08
C GLN A 53 -8.38 -5.89 4.53
N VAL A 54 -8.61 -4.58 4.68
CA VAL A 54 -7.66 -3.54 4.24
C VAL A 54 -6.38 -3.58 5.07
N GLN A 55 -6.49 -3.79 6.38
CA GLN A 55 -5.31 -3.98 7.25
C GLN A 55 -4.53 -5.25 6.88
N ALA A 56 -5.20 -6.38 6.66
CA ALA A 56 -4.55 -7.62 6.22
C ALA A 56 -3.83 -7.42 4.87
N ARG A 57 -4.43 -6.67 3.96
CA ARG A 57 -3.81 -6.31 2.69
C ARG A 57 -2.54 -5.46 2.88
N GLY A 58 -2.59 -4.48 3.77
CA GLY A 58 -1.41 -3.67 4.12
C GLY A 58 -0.25 -4.54 4.62
N GLN A 59 -0.54 -5.50 5.50
CA GLN A 59 0.44 -6.46 6.01
C GLN A 59 1.07 -7.28 4.87
N GLN A 60 0.23 -7.81 3.96
CA GLN A 60 0.69 -8.57 2.79
C GLN A 60 1.65 -7.75 1.92
N LEU A 61 1.36 -6.46 1.69
CA LEU A 61 2.25 -5.60 0.91
C LEU A 61 3.63 -5.45 1.55
N ALA A 62 3.70 -5.33 2.88
CA ALA A 62 4.98 -5.32 3.59
C ALA A 62 5.74 -6.66 3.41
N GLU A 63 5.06 -7.79 3.55
CA GLU A 63 5.62 -9.13 3.36
C GLU A 63 6.13 -9.37 1.93
N GLU A 64 5.44 -8.83 0.92
CA GLU A 64 5.87 -8.85 -0.48
C GLU A 64 7.10 -7.96 -0.75
N GLY A 65 7.57 -7.20 0.24
CA GLY A 65 8.72 -6.30 0.13
C GLY A 65 8.38 -5.00 -0.59
N PHE A 66 7.12 -4.56 -0.51
CA PHE A 66 6.71 -3.24 -0.95
C PHE A 66 7.43 -2.18 -0.12
N GLY A 67 7.96 -1.15 -0.79
CA GLY A 67 8.81 -0.16 -0.12
C GLY A 67 7.98 0.86 0.67
N HIS A 68 8.50 1.34 1.80
CA HIS A 68 7.83 2.37 2.60
C HIS A 68 7.48 3.63 1.79
N ARG A 69 8.39 4.11 0.92
CA ARG A 69 8.11 5.23 0.00
C ARG A 69 7.03 4.90 -1.02
N ALA A 70 7.01 3.66 -1.51
CA ALA A 70 6.00 3.18 -2.43
C ALA A 70 4.62 3.20 -1.78
N MET A 71 4.55 2.80 -0.51
CA MET A 71 3.34 2.82 0.31
C MET A 71 2.82 4.23 0.57
N VAL A 72 3.70 5.16 0.91
CA VAL A 72 3.34 6.58 1.08
C VAL A 72 2.83 7.17 -0.24
N ASN A 73 3.53 6.92 -1.35
CA ASN A 73 3.11 7.41 -2.66
C ASN A 73 1.77 6.81 -3.07
N LEU A 74 1.60 5.50 -2.92
CA LEU A 74 0.35 4.79 -3.21
C LEU A 74 -0.83 5.40 -2.45
N THR A 75 -0.75 5.50 -1.14
CA THR A 75 -1.85 6.05 -0.31
C THR A 75 -2.12 7.52 -0.61
N THR A 76 -1.09 8.32 -0.88
CA THR A 76 -1.25 9.72 -1.30
C THR A 76 -1.97 9.82 -2.64
N THR A 77 -1.56 9.03 -3.63
CA THR A 77 -2.20 9.04 -4.95
C THR A 77 -3.62 8.48 -4.90
N LEU A 78 -3.90 7.48 -4.06
CA LEU A 78 -5.26 6.98 -3.84
C LEU A 78 -6.17 8.05 -3.24
N ARG A 79 -5.68 8.84 -2.26
CA ARG A 79 -6.43 9.99 -1.75
C ARG A 79 -6.74 11.00 -2.86
N LEU A 80 -5.72 11.43 -3.62
CA LEU A 80 -5.87 12.41 -4.70
C LEU A 80 -6.81 11.92 -5.81
N ALA A 81 -6.68 10.66 -6.23
CA ALA A 81 -7.59 10.03 -7.19
C ALA A 81 -9.02 9.94 -6.63
N GLY A 82 -9.13 9.61 -5.35
CA GLY A 82 -10.38 9.66 -4.60
C GLY A 82 -11.04 11.03 -4.67
N TRP A 83 -10.29 12.11 -4.41
CA TRP A 83 -10.77 13.48 -4.58
C TRP A 83 -11.26 13.74 -6.00
N GLU A 84 -10.49 13.38 -7.03
CA GLU A 84 -10.90 13.52 -8.44
C GLU A 84 -12.21 12.77 -8.76
N TRP A 85 -12.43 11.59 -8.16
CA TRP A 85 -13.70 10.84 -8.28
C TRP A 85 -14.85 11.48 -7.52
N CYS A 86 -14.59 12.06 -6.35
CA CYS A 86 -15.62 12.60 -5.47
C CYS A 86 -16.22 13.91 -5.99
N VAL A 87 -15.48 14.73 -6.75
CA VAL A 87 -15.96 16.05 -7.24
C VAL A 87 -17.25 15.94 -8.06
N GLN A 88 -17.58 14.76 -8.61
CA GLN A 88 -18.79 14.51 -9.38
C GLN A 88 -19.92 13.82 -8.59
N GLN A 89 -19.71 13.51 -7.31
CA GLN A 89 -20.64 12.75 -6.46
C GLN A 89 -21.55 13.69 -5.64
N ALA A 90 -22.78 13.24 -5.35
CA ALA A 90 -23.72 13.99 -4.51
C ALA A 90 -23.29 14.08 -3.03
N ASN A 91 -22.51 13.10 -2.53
CA ASN A 91 -22.02 13.09 -1.15
C ASN A 91 -20.48 13.05 -1.08
N VAL A 92 -19.88 14.18 -1.43
CA VAL A 92 -18.43 14.39 -1.50
C VAL A 92 -17.75 14.08 -0.16
N LEU A 93 -18.32 14.58 0.95
CA LEU A 93 -17.72 14.46 2.28
C LEU A 93 -17.64 13.00 2.75
N GLU A 94 -18.76 12.27 2.66
CA GLU A 94 -18.80 10.85 3.05
C GLU A 94 -17.81 10.02 2.24
N THR A 95 -17.73 10.26 0.93
CA THR A 95 -16.83 9.51 0.05
C THR A 95 -15.36 9.76 0.41
N ILE A 96 -14.98 11.02 0.69
CA ILE A 96 -13.63 11.37 1.15
C ILE A 96 -13.32 10.70 2.49
N THR A 97 -14.24 10.74 3.45
CA THR A 97 -14.04 10.09 4.75
C THR A 97 -13.80 8.58 4.59
N THR A 98 -14.52 7.92 3.69
CA THR A 98 -14.32 6.49 3.40
C THR A 98 -12.96 6.21 2.73
N ILE A 99 -12.51 7.06 1.81
CA ILE A 99 -11.16 6.94 1.20
C ILE A 99 -10.06 7.15 2.25
N GLU A 100 -10.23 8.10 3.16
CA GLU A 100 -9.30 8.30 4.28
C GLU A 100 -9.27 7.10 5.22
N ALA A 101 -10.43 6.51 5.52
CA ALA A 101 -10.52 5.29 6.32
C ALA A 101 -9.79 4.11 5.64
N TYR A 102 -9.99 3.93 4.33
CA TYR A 102 -9.27 2.91 3.55
C TYR A 102 -7.76 3.12 3.61
N THR A 103 -7.28 4.31 3.26
CA THR A 103 -5.84 4.58 3.19
C THR A 103 -5.15 4.55 4.54
N SER A 104 -5.85 4.90 5.62
CA SER A 104 -5.35 4.77 6.99
C SER A 104 -5.24 3.31 7.40
N ALA A 105 -6.30 2.51 7.19
CA ALA A 105 -6.29 1.07 7.48
C ALA A 105 -5.19 0.33 6.72
N LEU A 106 -4.99 0.68 5.44
CA LEU A 106 -3.94 0.08 4.61
C LEU A 106 -2.54 0.41 5.15
N MET A 107 -2.32 1.67 5.56
CA MET A 107 -1.05 2.12 6.15
C MET A 107 -0.77 1.45 7.50
N GLU A 108 -1.76 1.35 8.38
CA GLU A 108 -1.65 0.67 9.67
C GLU A 108 -1.28 -0.80 9.52
N GLY A 109 -1.96 -1.49 8.59
CA GLY A 109 -1.63 -2.86 8.22
C GLY A 109 -0.20 -3.00 7.73
N TYR A 110 0.22 -2.12 6.82
CA TYR A 110 1.59 -2.10 6.31
C TYR A 110 2.62 -1.89 7.41
N MET A 111 2.40 -0.95 8.34
CA MET A 111 3.30 -0.70 9.46
C MET A 111 3.42 -1.93 10.37
N THR A 112 2.30 -2.58 10.66
CA THR A 112 2.28 -3.82 11.47
C THR A 112 3.10 -4.93 10.81
N GLY A 113 2.90 -5.16 9.50
CA GLY A 113 3.68 -6.15 8.75
C GLY A 113 5.16 -5.81 8.67
N PHE A 114 5.48 -4.53 8.47
CA PHE A 114 6.86 -4.05 8.42
C PHE A 114 7.60 -4.20 9.76
N GLU A 115 6.94 -3.89 10.88
CA GLU A 115 7.50 -4.09 12.21
C GLU A 115 7.80 -5.56 12.51
N ALA A 116 6.88 -6.46 12.15
CA ALA A 116 7.09 -7.91 12.29
C ALA A 116 8.29 -8.40 11.46
N LEU A 117 8.47 -7.89 10.23
CA LEU A 117 9.64 -8.20 9.40
C LEU A 117 10.93 -7.71 10.04
N LEU A 118 10.95 -6.46 10.53
CA LEU A 118 12.13 -5.87 11.17
C LEU A 118 12.56 -6.66 12.41
N GLN A 119 11.60 -7.05 13.25
CA GLN A 119 11.87 -7.88 14.43
C GLN A 119 12.47 -9.23 14.04
N ARG A 120 11.95 -9.87 12.98
CA ARG A 120 12.48 -11.15 12.47
C ARG A 120 13.91 -10.99 11.94
N GLU A 121 14.20 -9.93 11.19
CA GLU A 121 15.56 -9.64 10.68
C GLU A 121 16.55 -9.38 11.82
N GLN A 122 16.14 -8.68 12.87
CA GLN A 122 16.95 -8.45 14.06
C GLN A 122 17.26 -9.75 14.81
N GLN A 123 16.27 -10.63 14.99
CA GLN A 123 16.45 -11.92 15.65
C GLN A 123 17.45 -12.80 14.89
N LEU A 124 17.32 -12.90 13.56
CA LEU A 124 18.25 -13.67 12.72
C LEU A 124 19.68 -13.12 12.80
N THR A 125 19.82 -11.79 12.81
CA THR A 125 21.13 -11.12 12.95
C THR A 125 21.75 -11.43 14.31
N HIS A 126 20.95 -11.41 15.37
CA HIS A 126 21.40 -11.72 16.72
C HIS A 126 21.88 -13.18 16.84
N GLU A 127 21.12 -14.14 16.31
CA GLU A 127 21.47 -15.55 16.30
C GLU A 127 22.73 -15.85 15.46
N ALA A 128 22.90 -15.17 14.32
CA ALA A 128 24.10 -15.29 13.50
C ALA A 128 25.34 -14.75 14.26
N TYR A 129 25.21 -13.60 14.92
CA TYR A 129 26.27 -13.02 15.73
C TYR A 129 26.68 -13.94 16.89
N GLN A 130 25.71 -14.49 17.62
CA GLN A 130 25.99 -15.43 18.71
C GLN A 130 26.73 -16.68 18.22
N ARG A 131 26.32 -17.25 17.08
CA ARG A 131 26.99 -18.40 16.47
C ARG A 131 28.44 -18.10 16.08
N ALA A 132 28.68 -16.95 15.45
CA ALA A 132 30.03 -16.53 15.05
C ALA A 132 30.94 -16.24 16.26
N ARG A 133 30.38 -15.78 17.39
CA ARG A 133 31.14 -15.51 18.62
C ARG A 133 31.51 -16.78 19.40
N ASN A 134 30.73 -17.85 19.24
CA ASN A 134 30.92 -19.11 19.95
C ASN A 134 31.76 -20.13 19.15
N GLN A 135 32.29 -19.73 17.99
CA GLN A 135 33.29 -20.45 17.19
C GLN A 135 34.68 -19.87 17.45
#